data_AF-A0A1B8UU58-F1
#
_entry.id   AF-A0A1B8UU58-F1
#
_cell.length_a   1.000
_cell.length_b   1.000
_cell.length_c   1.000
_cell.angle_alpha   90.00
_cell.angle_beta   90.00
_cell.angle_gamma   90.00
#
_symmetry.space_group_name_H-M   'P 1'
#
loop_
_entity.id
_entity.type
_entity.pdbx_description
1 polymer ?
#
loop_
_entity_poly.entity_id
_entity_poly.type
_entity_poly.pdbx_seq_one_letter_code
_entity_poly.pdbx_strand_id
1 'polypeptide(L)'
;MQKNVRYTGFLILIFAILIGCEAAMNPEQKQAAVQQAMATGTEYFKDKYGLETEWTEHQFQPEHASSHIALYGHVKNKPEDNIYILINYKTFEVISSVHPKEEIS
;
A
#
# COMPACT_ATOMS: atom_id res chain seq x y z
N MET A 1 32.89 -14.84 -40.01
CA MET A 1 33.39 -13.44 -40.01
C MET A 1 32.56 -12.63 -39.03
N GLN A 2 32.98 -12.58 -37.77
CA GLN A 2 32.27 -11.90 -36.68
C GLN A 2 32.47 -10.38 -36.79
N LYS A 3 31.37 -9.62 -36.80
CA LYS A 3 31.43 -8.16 -36.74
C LYS A 3 31.27 -7.74 -35.27
N ASN A 4 32.37 -7.27 -34.70
CA ASN A 4 32.45 -6.73 -33.35
C ASN A 4 31.75 -5.36 -33.35
N VAL A 5 30.49 -5.30 -32.93
CA VAL A 5 29.80 -4.02 -32.69
C VAL A 5 30.09 -3.59 -31.25
N ARG A 6 31.00 -2.62 -31.10
CA ARG A 6 31.25 -1.90 -29.84
C ARG A 6 30.03 -1.03 -29.50
N TYR A 7 29.09 -1.58 -28.72
CA TYR A 7 28.03 -0.80 -28.07
C TYR A 7 28.59 -0.09 -26.83
N THR A 8 29.49 0.87 -27.03
CA THR A 8 29.99 1.73 -25.96
C THR A 8 29.33 3.10 -26.12
N GLY A 9 28.32 3.40 -25.31
CA GLY A 9 27.87 4.79 -25.11
C GLY A 9 26.45 5.18 -25.55
N PHE A 10 25.45 4.30 -25.46
CA PHE A 10 24.03 4.75 -25.61
C PHE A 10 23.05 4.19 -24.55
N LEU A 11 23.54 3.47 -23.54
CA LEU A 11 22.72 2.85 -22.48
C LEU A 11 22.66 3.68 -21.18
N ILE A 12 23.21 4.89 -21.17
CA ILE A 12 23.38 5.70 -19.93
C ILE A 12 22.39 6.87 -19.83
N LEU A 13 21.55 7.12 -20.84
CA LEU A 13 20.70 8.33 -20.89
C LEU A 13 19.26 8.16 -20.37
N ILE A 14 18.90 7.00 -19.82
CA ILE A 14 17.56 6.76 -19.25
C ILE A 14 17.53 6.95 -17.71
N PHE A 15 18.69 7.01 -17.04
CA PHE A 15 18.75 7.07 -15.57
C PHE A 15 18.66 8.48 -14.96
N ALA A 16 18.60 9.55 -15.76
CA ALA A 16 18.77 10.92 -15.26
C ALA A 16 17.50 11.64 -14.80
N ILE A 17 16.32 10.99 -14.73
CA ILE A 17 15.04 11.67 -14.40
C ILE A 17 14.35 11.13 -13.14
N LEU A 18 14.94 10.18 -12.40
CA LEU A 18 14.30 9.58 -11.21
C LEU A 18 14.81 10.15 -9.88
N ILE A 19 15.38 11.36 -9.87
CA ILE A 19 15.49 12.14 -8.62
C ILE A 19 14.28 13.08 -8.60
N GLY A 20 13.09 12.48 -8.51
CA GLY A 20 11.91 13.22 -8.13
C GLY A 20 12.11 13.66 -6.69
N CYS A 21 12.25 14.96 -6.48
CA CYS A 21 11.92 15.54 -5.18
C CYS A 21 10.45 15.14 -4.96
N GLU A 22 10.19 14.12 -4.15
CA GLU A 22 8.82 13.70 -3.86
C GLU A 22 8.16 14.85 -3.11
N ALA A 23 7.37 15.64 -3.84
CA ALA A 23 6.56 16.68 -3.23
C ALA A 23 5.58 16.01 -2.27
N ALA A 24 5.45 16.58 -1.08
CA ALA A 24 4.44 16.15 -0.11
C ALA A 24 3.06 16.12 -0.79
N MET A 25 2.26 15.09 -0.50
CA MET A 25 0.94 14.93 -1.11
C MET A 25 0.04 16.12 -0.77
N ASN A 26 -0.68 16.62 -1.76
CA ASN A 26 -1.75 17.58 -1.51
C ASN A 26 -2.97 16.89 -0.84
N PRO A 27 -3.92 17.65 -0.27
CA PRO A 27 -5.08 17.06 0.42
C PRO A 27 -5.94 16.12 -0.45
N GLU A 28 -6.11 16.42 -1.74
CA GLU A 28 -6.90 15.60 -2.67
C GLU A 28 -6.21 14.26 -2.95
N GLN A 29 -4.90 14.28 -3.21
CA GLN A 29 -4.08 13.09 -3.39
C GLN A 29 -4.09 12.22 -2.13
N LYS A 30 -3.98 12.84 -0.95
CA LYS A 30 -4.04 12.14 0.33
C LYS A 30 -5.39 11.45 0.51
N GLN A 31 -6.49 12.14 0.22
CA GLN A 31 -7.83 11.56 0.30
C GLN A 31 -8.04 10.40 -0.69
N ALA A 32 -7.55 10.55 -1.92
CA ALA A 32 -7.60 9.46 -2.92
C ALA A 32 -6.79 8.24 -2.47
N ALA A 33 -5.60 8.45 -1.91
CA ALA A 33 -4.77 7.39 -1.35
C ALA A 33 -5.45 6.65 -0.19
N VAL A 34 -6.14 7.37 0.70
CA VAL A 34 -6.94 6.76 1.78
C VAL A 34 -8.05 5.89 1.22
N GLN A 35 -8.84 6.39 0.27
CA GLN A 35 -9.95 5.64 -0.32
C GLN A 35 -9.47 4.37 -1.04
N GLN A 36 -8.40 4.49 -1.81
CA GLN A 36 -7.82 3.36 -2.51
C GLN A 36 -7.25 2.32 -1.53
N ALA A 37 -6.55 2.77 -0.48
CA ALA A 37 -6.06 1.86 0.56
C ALA A 37 -7.21 1.15 1.30
N MET A 38 -8.31 1.84 1.60
CA MET A 38 -9.50 1.23 2.21
C MET A 38 -10.11 0.17 1.29
N ALA A 39 -10.22 0.44 -0.02
CA ALA A 39 -10.70 -0.54 -0.99
C ALA A 39 -9.78 -1.77 -1.07
N THR A 40 -8.46 -1.56 -1.15
CA THR A 40 -7.45 -2.63 -1.12
C THR A 40 -7.53 -3.46 0.16
N GLY A 41 -7.68 -2.82 1.32
CA GLY A 41 -7.85 -3.51 2.58
C GLY A 41 -9.12 -4.37 2.60
N THR A 42 -10.25 -3.82 2.17
CA THR A 42 -11.52 -4.57 2.12
C THR A 42 -11.42 -5.78 1.19
N GLU A 43 -10.82 -5.63 0.01
CA GLU A 43 -10.60 -6.75 -0.92
C GLU A 43 -9.65 -7.80 -0.32
N TYR A 44 -8.54 -7.37 0.27
CA TYR A 44 -7.57 -8.28 0.89
C TYR A 44 -8.20 -9.15 1.98
N PHE A 45 -8.98 -8.56 2.90
CA PHE A 45 -9.63 -9.31 3.98
C PHE A 45 -10.73 -10.24 3.48
N LYS A 46 -11.49 -9.81 2.47
CA LYS A 46 -12.51 -10.65 1.83
C LYS A 46 -11.87 -11.87 1.16
N ASP A 47 -10.81 -11.67 0.38
CA ASP A 47 -10.20 -12.74 -0.41
C ASP A 47 -9.34 -13.70 0.43
N LYS A 48 -8.63 -13.17 1.43
CA LYS A 48 -7.74 -13.98 2.29
C LYS A 48 -8.48 -14.69 3.42
N TYR A 49 -9.51 -14.07 3.98
CA TYR A 49 -10.14 -14.52 5.23
C TYR A 49 -11.65 -14.64 5.15
N GLY A 50 -12.29 -14.25 4.03
CA GLY A 50 -13.74 -14.22 3.93
C GLY A 50 -14.40 -13.17 4.83
N LEU A 51 -13.67 -12.14 5.26
CA LEU A 51 -14.14 -11.13 6.21
C LEU A 51 -14.59 -9.85 5.50
N GLU A 52 -15.78 -9.34 5.84
CA GLU A 52 -16.18 -7.98 5.50
C GLU A 52 -15.65 -6.99 6.56
N THR A 53 -15.19 -5.82 6.14
CA THR A 53 -14.47 -4.86 6.98
C THR A 53 -15.22 -3.55 7.14
N GLU A 54 -15.14 -2.92 8.31
CA GLU A 54 -15.52 -1.53 8.54
C GLU A 54 -14.31 -0.75 9.06
N TRP A 55 -13.82 0.20 8.25
CA TRP A 55 -12.65 1.03 8.57
C TRP A 55 -13.07 2.27 9.37
N THR A 56 -12.40 2.52 10.49
CA THR A 56 -12.74 3.62 11.41
C THR A 56 -11.65 4.69 11.48
N GLU A 57 -10.40 4.31 11.23
CA GLU A 57 -9.25 5.22 11.34
C GLU A 57 -8.19 4.90 10.28
N HIS A 58 -7.43 5.93 9.90
CA HIS A 58 -6.24 5.79 9.08
C HIS A 58 -5.10 6.68 9.58
N GLN A 59 -3.87 6.21 9.44
CA GLN A 59 -2.67 6.95 9.82
C GLN A 59 -1.57 6.77 8.77
N PHE A 60 -1.10 7.88 8.22
CA PHE A 60 0.10 7.87 7.37
C PHE A 60 1.34 7.79 8.26
N GLN A 61 2.29 6.95 7.87
CA GLN A 61 3.64 7.03 8.42
C GLN A 61 4.28 8.37 8.01
N PRO A 62 5.18 8.93 8.84
CA PRO A 62 5.93 10.11 8.45
C PRO A 62 6.64 9.89 7.10
N GLU A 63 6.61 10.88 6.21
CA GLU A 63 7.11 10.73 4.83
C GLU A 63 8.58 10.29 4.77
N HIS A 64 9.39 10.69 5.77
CA HIS A 64 10.79 10.29 5.88
C HIS A 64 11.00 8.83 6.34
N ALA A 65 9.97 8.19 6.90
CA ALA A 65 10.06 6.83 7.42
C ALA A 65 9.60 5.79 6.39
N SER A 66 8.45 6.00 5.74
CA SER A 66 7.94 5.10 4.70
C SER A 66 6.75 5.70 3.96
N SER A 67 6.46 5.17 2.76
CA SER A 67 5.24 5.46 2.02
C SER A 67 4.07 4.56 2.44
N HIS A 68 3.86 4.39 3.75
CA HIS A 68 2.83 3.49 4.27
C HIS A 68 1.65 4.22 4.91
N ILE A 69 0.48 3.60 4.81
CA ILE A 69 -0.75 3.97 5.50
C ILE A 69 -1.22 2.77 6.32
N ALA A 70 -1.44 3.00 7.62
CA ALA A 70 -2.12 2.08 8.50
C ALA A 70 -3.63 2.35 8.44
N LEU A 71 -4.42 1.29 8.31
CA LEU A 71 -5.87 1.33 8.48
C LEU A 71 -6.25 0.49 9.69
N TYR A 72 -7.14 1.04 10.52
CA TYR A 72 -7.71 0.38 11.68
C TYR A 72 -9.22 0.27 11.49
N GLY A 73 -9.77 -0.84 11.95
CA GLY A 73 -11.20 -1.12 11.81
C GLY A 73 -11.58 -2.37 12.56
N HIS A 74 -12.73 -2.92 12.21
CA HIS A 74 -13.20 -4.19 12.72
C HIS A 74 -13.93 -4.99 11.65
N VAL A 75 -14.22 -6.26 11.94
CA VAL A 75 -15.12 -7.07 11.12
C VAL A 75 -16.52 -6.47 11.18
N LYS A 76 -17.19 -6.43 10.03
CA LYS A 76 -18.55 -5.89 9.92
C LYS A 76 -19.51 -6.60 10.87
N ASN A 77 -20.33 -5.84 11.57
CA ASN A 77 -21.26 -6.31 12.61
C ASN A 77 -20.59 -6.99 13.83
N LYS A 78 -19.26 -6.90 13.98
CA LYS A 78 -18.49 -7.45 15.11
C LYS A 78 -17.43 -6.44 15.58
N PRO A 79 -17.83 -5.36 16.27
CA PRO A 79 -16.91 -4.28 16.67
C PRO A 79 -15.79 -4.72 17.62
N GLU A 80 -15.95 -5.86 18.30
CA GLU A 80 -14.93 -6.50 19.14
C GLU A 80 -13.80 -7.17 18.33
N ASP A 81 -14.10 -7.56 17.08
CA ASP A 81 -13.19 -8.24 16.17
C ASP A 81 -12.35 -7.22 15.39
N ASN A 82 -11.38 -6.62 16.09
CA ASN A 82 -10.49 -5.61 15.52
C ASN A 82 -9.61 -6.17 14.39
N ILE A 83 -9.43 -5.36 13.35
CA ILE A 83 -8.54 -5.63 12.21
C ILE A 83 -7.59 -4.46 11.99
N TYR A 84 -6.43 -4.78 11.42
CA TYR A 84 -5.42 -3.83 11.04
C TYR A 84 -4.80 -4.22 9.70
N ILE A 85 -4.46 -3.22 8.89
CA ILE A 85 -3.63 -3.44 7.70
C ILE A 85 -2.69 -2.28 7.45
N LEU A 86 -1.46 -2.60 7.07
CA LEU A 86 -0.44 -1.66 6.63
C LEU A 86 -0.24 -1.81 5.12
N ILE A 87 -0.47 -0.73 4.39
CA ILE A 87 -0.43 -0.71 2.92
C ILE A 87 0.58 0.34 2.46
N ASN A 88 1.34 0.05 1.41
CA ASN A 88 2.09 1.08 0.70
C ASN A 88 1.12 1.93 -0.13
N TYR A 89 0.94 3.22 0.18
CA TYR A 89 -0.07 4.04 -0.50
C TYR A 89 0.32 4.48 -1.92
N LYS A 90 1.53 4.17 -2.38
CA LYS A 90 1.98 4.41 -3.75
C LYS A 90 1.78 3.19 -4.65
N THR A 91 2.00 1.99 -4.13
CA THR A 91 1.90 0.72 -4.89
C THR A 91 0.65 -0.10 -4.57
N PHE A 92 -0.01 0.21 -3.46
CA PHE A 92 -1.12 -0.55 -2.86
C PHE A 92 -0.76 -2.00 -2.50
N GLU A 93 0.53 -2.29 -2.34
CA GLU A 93 1.00 -3.56 -1.80
C GLU A 93 0.71 -3.64 -0.29
N VAL A 94 0.16 -4.77 0.14
CA VAL A 94 -0.06 -5.08 1.55
C VAL A 94 1.26 -5.49 2.19
N ILE A 95 1.68 -4.74 3.22
CA ILE A 95 2.92 -4.96 3.95
C ILE A 95 2.70 -5.93 5.11
N SER A 96 1.61 -5.74 5.86
CA SER A 96 1.22 -6.60 6.97
C SER A 96 -0.26 -6.43 7.30
N SER A 97 -0.83 -7.42 7.99
CA SER A 97 -2.22 -7.40 8.45
C SER A 97 -2.37 -8.14 9.77
N VAL A 98 -3.36 -7.74 10.58
CA VAL A 98 -3.82 -8.47 11.76
C VAL A 98 -5.31 -8.76 11.60
N HIS A 99 -5.71 -10.00 11.87
CA HIS A 99 -7.09 -10.46 11.84
C HIS A 99 -7.44 -11.22 13.13
N PRO A 100 -8.71 -11.32 13.51
CA PRO A 100 -9.16 -12.18 14.61
C PRO A 100 -8.75 -13.63 14.37
N LYS A 101 -8.37 -14.35 15.43
CA LYS A 101 -8.13 -15.79 15.33
C LYS A 101 -9.46 -16.48 15.00
N GLU A 102 -9.41 -17.49 14.13
CA GLU A 102 -10.56 -18.37 13.94
C GLU A 102 -10.94 -18.97 15.30
N GLU A 103 -12.18 -18.75 15.75
CA GLU A 103 -12.71 -19.52 16.87
C GLU A 103 -12.85 -20.97 16.41
N ILE A 104 -11.91 -21.81 16.83
CA ILE A 104 -12.03 -23.26 16.70
C ILE A 104 -13.14 -23.68 17.65
N SER A 105 -14.34 -23.91 17.09
CA SER A 105 -15.48 -24.48 17.81
C SER A 105 -15.43 -26.00 17.86
#